data_AF-F3Y7V1-F1
#
_entry.id   AF-F3Y7V1-F1
#
_cell.length_a   1.000
_cell.length_b   1.000
_cell.length_c   1.000
_cell.angle_alpha   90.00
_cell.angle_beta   90.00
_cell.angle_gamma   90.00
#
_symmetry.space_group_name_H-M   'P 1'
#
loop_
_entity.id
_entity.type
_entity.pdbx_description
1 polymer ?
#
loop_
_entity_poly.entity_id
_entity_poly.type
_entity_poly.pdbx_seq_one_letter_code
_entity_poly.pdbx_strand_id
1 'polypeptide(L)'
;MDNQSVHGKAPIGIAKIAKAKNIPVIAIVANRDSDLTMVYQAGIDLVLSIIDSPMTLDNAIENVKQHTITTGETAIRAFLLGGKRNKVEKE
;
A
#
# COMPACT_ATOMS: atom_id res chain seq x y z
N MET A 1 3.26 0.54 -9.02
CA MET A 1 1.78 0.52 -9.06
C MET A 1 1.37 1.70 -9.89
N ASP A 2 0.77 1.41 -11.01
CA ASP A 2 0.31 2.36 -12.00
C ASP A 2 -1.16 2.08 -12.30
N ASN A 3 -1.80 2.99 -13.02
CA ASN A 3 -3.17 2.76 -13.49
C ASN A 3 -3.25 1.57 -14.47
N GLN A 4 -2.14 1.13 -15.07
CA GLN A 4 -2.09 -0.10 -15.89
C GLN A 4 -2.26 -1.37 -15.07
N SER A 5 -1.92 -1.35 -13.79
CA SER A 5 -2.10 -2.50 -12.89
C SER A 5 -3.58 -2.84 -12.69
N VAL A 6 -4.48 -1.88 -12.91
CA VAL A 6 -5.95 -2.01 -12.82
C VAL A 6 -6.54 -2.96 -13.86
N HIS A 7 -5.85 -3.18 -14.98
CA HIS A 7 -6.31 -4.01 -16.10
C HIS A 7 -6.11 -5.53 -15.89
N GLY A 8 -6.23 -6.03 -14.66
CA GLY A 8 -6.26 -7.47 -14.37
C GLY A 8 -4.98 -8.09 -13.84
N LYS A 9 -4.07 -7.29 -13.25
CA LYS A 9 -2.90 -7.83 -12.55
C LYS A 9 -3.29 -8.39 -11.16
N ALA A 10 -2.45 -9.29 -10.64
CA ALA A 10 -2.66 -10.00 -9.37
C ALA A 10 -3.09 -9.09 -8.18
N PRO A 11 -2.51 -7.89 -7.95
CA PRO A 11 -2.90 -7.04 -6.82
C PRO A 11 -4.37 -6.60 -6.83
N ILE A 12 -4.95 -6.40 -8.02
CA ILE A 12 -6.33 -5.92 -8.19
C ILE A 12 -7.33 -7.06 -8.01
N GLY A 13 -6.97 -8.27 -8.44
CA GLY A 13 -7.75 -9.47 -8.13
C GLY A 13 -7.89 -9.66 -6.62
N ILE A 14 -6.78 -9.54 -5.88
CA ILE A 14 -6.76 -9.61 -4.42
C ILE A 14 -7.64 -8.51 -3.81
N ALA A 15 -7.49 -7.26 -4.28
CA ALA A 15 -8.27 -6.12 -3.80
C ALA A 15 -9.78 -6.31 -3.96
N LYS A 16 -10.24 -6.80 -5.13
CA LYS A 16 -11.65 -7.09 -5.38
C LYS A 16 -12.20 -8.15 -4.43
N ILE A 17 -11.46 -9.23 -4.20
CA ILE A 17 -11.86 -10.33 -3.30
C ILE A 17 -11.93 -9.83 -1.86
N ALA A 18 -10.95 -9.04 -1.41
CA ALA A 18 -10.91 -8.50 -0.06
C ALA A 18 -12.03 -7.48 0.19
N LYS A 19 -12.30 -6.59 -0.78
CA LYS A 19 -13.38 -5.60 -0.72
C LYS A 19 -14.75 -6.25 -0.57
N ALA A 20 -15.02 -7.35 -1.29
CA ALA A 20 -16.24 -8.12 -1.13
C ALA A 20 -16.44 -8.70 0.29
N LYS A 21 -15.36 -8.80 1.07
CA LYS A 21 -15.34 -9.27 2.46
C LYS A 21 -15.14 -8.15 3.48
N ASN A 22 -15.14 -6.88 3.06
CA ASN A 22 -14.82 -5.72 3.90
C ASN A 22 -13.45 -5.84 4.61
N ILE A 23 -12.47 -6.47 3.96
CA ILE A 23 -11.10 -6.58 4.47
C ILE A 23 -10.25 -5.47 3.84
N PRO A 24 -9.55 -4.64 4.63
CA PRO A 24 -8.72 -3.57 4.10
C PRO A 24 -7.46 -4.12 3.42
N VAL A 25 -7.01 -3.46 2.36
CA VAL A 25 -5.87 -3.86 1.52
C VAL A 25 -4.85 -2.74 1.42
N ILE A 26 -3.62 -3.06 1.82
CA ILE A 26 -2.46 -2.18 1.69
C ILE A 26 -1.50 -2.78 0.66
N ALA A 27 -1.18 -2.03 -0.39
CA ALA A 27 -0.20 -2.42 -1.39
C ALA A 27 1.17 -1.81 -1.06
N ILE A 28 2.18 -2.66 -0.87
CA ILE A 28 3.59 -2.27 -0.72
C ILE A 28 4.28 -2.52 -2.05
N VAL A 29 4.87 -1.48 -2.65
CA VAL A 29 5.40 -1.54 -4.03
C VAL A 29 6.75 -0.86 -4.16
N ALA A 30 7.51 -1.22 -5.19
CA ALA A 30 8.79 -0.57 -5.49
C ALA A 30 8.62 0.92 -5.84
N ASN A 31 7.61 1.22 -6.66
CA ASN A 31 7.29 2.58 -7.08
C ASN A 31 5.78 2.70 -7.30
N ARG A 32 5.24 3.92 -7.27
CA ARG A 32 3.85 4.24 -7.59
C ARG A 32 3.77 5.45 -8.53
N ASP A 33 2.74 5.49 -9.35
CA ASP A 33 2.39 6.70 -10.09
C ASP A 33 1.88 7.81 -9.15
N SER A 34 1.94 9.03 -9.67
CA SER A 34 1.35 10.20 -9.04
C SER A 34 -0.17 10.08 -8.95
N ASP A 35 -0.81 9.60 -10.02
CA ASP A 35 -2.23 9.29 -10.04
C ASP A 35 -2.50 7.80 -9.75
N LEU A 36 -3.27 7.57 -8.69
CA LEU A 36 -3.71 6.25 -8.25
C LEU A 36 -5.23 6.15 -8.15
N THR A 37 -5.97 7.08 -8.77
CA THR A 37 -7.43 7.16 -8.66
C THR A 37 -8.09 5.82 -9.04
N MET A 38 -7.68 5.23 -10.15
CA MET A 38 -8.21 3.95 -10.61
C MET A 38 -7.82 2.79 -9.67
N VAL A 39 -6.63 2.86 -9.06
CA VAL A 39 -6.13 1.85 -8.12
C VAL A 39 -6.97 1.84 -6.84
N TYR A 40 -7.29 3.02 -6.31
CA TYR A 40 -8.16 3.15 -5.13
C TYR A 40 -9.61 2.75 -5.43
N GLN A 41 -10.14 3.14 -6.59
CA GLN A 41 -11.47 2.70 -7.04
C GLN A 41 -11.58 1.18 -7.13
N ALA A 42 -10.49 0.52 -7.55
CA ALA A 42 -10.41 -0.93 -7.66
C ALA A 42 -10.37 -1.67 -6.31
N GLY A 43 -10.25 -0.96 -5.18
CA GLY A 43 -10.39 -1.52 -3.82
C GLY A 43 -9.09 -1.70 -3.03
N ILE A 44 -7.99 -1.08 -3.48
CA ILE A 44 -6.81 -0.92 -2.62
C ILE A 44 -7.07 0.31 -1.73
N ASP A 45 -6.82 0.23 -0.43
CA ASP A 45 -7.09 1.31 0.52
C ASP A 45 -5.87 2.21 0.75
N LEU A 46 -4.66 1.66 0.59
CA LEU A 46 -3.41 2.40 0.77
C LEU A 46 -2.32 1.84 -0.15
N VAL A 47 -1.52 2.72 -0.76
CA VAL A 47 -0.33 2.35 -1.54
C VAL A 47 0.90 3.01 -0.95
N LEU A 48 1.89 2.20 -0.56
CA LEU A 48 3.17 2.64 -0.03
C LEU A 48 4.31 2.22 -0.96
N SER A 49 5.20 3.16 -1.26
CA SER A 49 6.46 2.90 -1.94
C SER A 49 7.51 2.45 -0.91
N ILE A 50 8.33 1.45 -1.25
CA ILE A 50 9.50 1.09 -0.43
C ILE A 50 10.66 2.07 -0.62
N ILE A 51 10.66 2.81 -1.73
CA ILE A 51 11.64 3.87 -1.99
C ILE A 51 11.11 5.16 -1.38
N ASP A 52 11.76 5.63 -0.32
CA ASP A 52 11.37 6.78 0.51
C ASP A 52 12.27 8.01 0.31
N SER A 53 13.34 7.86 -0.47
CA SER A 53 14.34 8.90 -0.72
C SER A 53 14.99 8.73 -2.10
N PRO A 54 15.52 9.80 -2.70
CA PRO A 54 16.28 9.69 -3.94
C PRO A 54 17.53 8.82 -3.74
N MET A 55 17.71 7.82 -4.59
CA MET A 55 18.86 6.91 -4.56
C MET A 55 19.13 6.33 -5.96
N THR A 56 20.29 5.69 -6.14
CA THR A 56 20.59 4.94 -7.36
C THR A 56 19.75 3.67 -7.44
N LEU A 57 19.55 3.16 -8.66
CA LEU A 57 18.84 1.90 -8.86
C LEU A 57 19.54 0.72 -8.16
N ASP A 58 20.88 0.68 -8.22
CA ASP A 58 21.66 -0.38 -7.58
C ASP A 58 21.46 -0.38 -6.06
N ASN A 59 21.52 0.79 -5.43
CA ASN A 59 21.26 0.92 -3.99
C ASN A 59 19.82 0.50 -3.65
N ALA A 60 18.84 0.90 -4.47
CA ALA A 60 17.45 0.52 -4.28
C ALA A 60 17.25 -0.99 -4.32
N ILE A 61 17.92 -1.68 -5.26
CA ILE A 61 17.84 -3.14 -5.42
C ILE A 61 18.58 -3.86 -4.28
N GLU A 62 19.78 -3.40 -3.91
CA GLU A 62 20.58 -4.01 -2.85
C GLU A 62 19.86 -3.95 -1.48
N ASN A 63 19.11 -2.88 -1.24
CA ASN A 63 18.45 -2.62 0.04
C ASN A 63 16.95 -2.96 0.08
N VAL A 64 16.39 -3.64 -0.95
CA VAL A 64 14.95 -3.98 -1.04
C VAL A 64 14.42 -4.61 0.25
N LYS A 65 15.18 -5.54 0.85
CA LYS A 65 14.78 -6.23 2.08
C LYS A 65 14.56 -5.24 3.22
N GLN A 66 15.55 -4.36 3.45
CA GLN A 66 15.49 -3.38 4.53
C GLN A 66 14.35 -2.39 4.31
N HIS A 67 14.24 -1.86 3.09
CA HIS A 67 13.17 -0.92 2.72
C HIS A 67 11.77 -1.53 2.88
N THR A 68 11.60 -2.81 2.52
CA THR A 68 10.33 -3.52 2.66
C THR A 68 9.94 -3.70 4.12
N ILE A 69 10.90 -4.03 5.01
CA ILE A 69 10.65 -4.16 6.45
C ILE A 69 10.20 -2.84 7.05
N THR A 70 10.94 -1.75 6.78
CA THR A 70 10.60 -0.41 7.25
C THR A 70 9.23 0.04 6.74
N THR A 71 8.92 -0.24 5.47
CA THR A 71 7.61 0.11 4.89
C THR A 71 6.48 -0.73 5.48
N GLY A 72 6.73 -2.01 5.79
CA GLY A 72 5.78 -2.87 6.51
C GLY A 72 5.46 -2.34 7.91
N GLU A 73 6.46 -1.84 8.63
CA GLU A 73 6.24 -1.18 9.92
C GLU A 73 5.38 0.09 9.76
N THR A 74 5.68 0.93 8.78
CA THR A 74 4.86 2.10 8.45
C THR A 74 3.42 1.71 8.12
N ALA A 75 3.23 0.66 7.32
CA ALA A 75 1.91 0.16 6.93
C ALA A 75 1.06 -0.23 8.14
N ILE A 76 1.62 -1.01 9.08
CA ILE A 76 0.86 -1.44 10.26
C ILE A 76 0.61 -0.28 11.22
N ARG A 77 1.57 0.64 11.39
CA ARG A 77 1.37 1.86 12.19
C ARG A 77 0.24 2.73 11.63
N ALA A 78 0.23 2.94 10.31
CA ALA A 78 -0.83 3.69 9.63
C ALA A 78 -2.20 3.02 9.80
N PHE A 79 -2.27 1.69 9.66
CA PHE A 79 -3.49 0.91 9.89
C PHE A 79 -4.03 1.08 11.33
N LEU A 80 -3.15 0.98 12.33
CA LEU A 80 -3.52 1.08 13.74
C LEU A 80 -4.01 2.48 14.16
N LEU A 81 -3.67 3.55 13.42
CA LEU A 81 -4.19 4.89 13.70
C LEU A 81 -5.71 4.96 13.58
N GLY A 82 -6.31 4.22 12.64
CA GLY A 82 -7.77 4.12 12.50
C GLY A 82 -8.43 3.49 13.73
N GLY A 83 -7.81 2.46 14.31
CA GLY A 83 -8.31 1.80 15.52
C GLY A 83 -8.25 2.67 16.78
N LYS A 84 -7.29 3.61 16.86
CA LYS A 84 -7.19 4.55 18.00
C LYS A 84 -8.30 5.59 18.01
N ARG A 85 -8.74 6.07 16.84
CA ARG A 85 -9.84 7.07 16.74
C ARG A 85 -11.17 6.51 17.25
N ASN A 86 -11.47 5.24 16.96
CA ASN A 86 -12.72 4.59 17.38
C ASN A 86 -12.84 4.33 18.89
N LYS A 87 -11.74 4.44 19.65
CA LYS A 87 -11.77 4.32 21.12
C LYS A 87 -12.15 5.63 21.81
N VAL A 88 -11.78 6.77 21.21
CA VAL A 88 -12.01 8.10 21.81
C VAL A 88 -13.47 8.55 21.69
N GLU A 89 -14.20 8.08 20.68
CA GLU A 89 -15.64 8.39 20.51
C GLU A 89 -16.58 7.49 21.33
N LYS A 90 -16.05 6.50 22.05
CA LYS A 90 -16.83 5.55 22.86
C LYS A 90 -16.62 5.70 24.38
N GLU A 91 -15.89 6.71 24.80
CA GLU A 91 -15.76 7.15 26.20
C GLU A 91 -16.52 8.47 26.41
#